data_AF-A0A7K2YVZ1-F1
#
_entry.id   AF-A0A7K2YVZ1-F1
#
_cell.length_a   1.000
_cell.length_b   1.000
_cell.length_c   1.000
_cell.angle_alpha   90.00
_cell.angle_beta   90.00
_cell.angle_gamma   90.00
#
_symmetry.space_group_name_H-M   'P 1'
#
loop_
_entity.id
_entity.type
_entity.pdbx_description
1 polymer ?
#
loop_
_entity_poly.entity_id
_entity_poly.type
_entity_poly.pdbx_seq_one_letter_code
_entity_poly.pdbx_strand_id
1 'polypeptide(L)'
;MRVSALPVAQIAVTLALIAWMITGFTRLPGRWMRWKMFCRATFTIITLTGTTNDGHTEPVNVYQHLSPGSFILGPPQLQTILDHLVRSGRYERIDGHGRVLSARGEQRVEVVSSRVVR
;
A
#
# COMPACT_ATOMS: atom_id res chain seq x y z
N MET A 1 8.41 -35.02 47.11
CA MET A 1 8.35 -33.65 46.55
C MET A 1 7.41 -33.65 45.37
N ARG A 2 6.23 -33.03 45.45
CA ARG A 2 5.39 -32.78 44.27
C ARG A 2 6.00 -31.60 43.53
N VAL A 3 6.68 -31.86 42.42
CA VAL A 3 7.12 -30.80 41.53
C VAL A 3 5.86 -30.17 40.98
N SER A 4 5.57 -28.93 41.39
CA SER A 4 4.41 -28.18 40.89
C SER A 4 4.53 -28.07 39.38
N ALA A 5 3.70 -28.80 38.64
CA ALA A 5 3.72 -28.84 37.17
C ALA A 5 3.16 -27.55 36.54
N LEU A 6 2.42 -26.76 37.32
CA LEU A 6 1.83 -25.47 36.95
C LEU A 6 2.87 -24.46 36.42
N PRO A 7 3.98 -24.17 37.12
CA PRO A 7 5.00 -23.27 36.60
C PRO A 7 5.69 -23.78 35.32
N VAL A 8 5.91 -25.10 35.19
CA VAL A 8 6.53 -25.68 33.97
C VAL A 8 5.58 -25.55 32.78
N ALA A 9 4.30 -25.85 32.97
CA ALA A 9 3.28 -25.71 31.93
C ALA A 9 3.13 -24.24 31.50
N GLN A 10 3.14 -23.29 32.46
CA GLN A 10 3.07 -21.87 32.17
C GLN A 10 4.28 -21.38 31.35
N ILE A 11 5.49 -21.84 31.69
CA ILE A 11 6.69 -21.52 30.92
C ILE A 11 6.59 -22.09 29.50
N ALA A 12 6.16 -23.35 29.35
CA ALA A 12 6.01 -23.98 28.05
C ALA A 12 4.99 -23.25 27.15
N VAL A 13 3.83 -22.89 27.71
CA VAL A 13 2.79 -22.12 26.99
C VAL A 13 3.31 -20.73 26.60
N THR A 14 4.05 -20.07 27.50
CA THR A 14 4.64 -18.75 27.23
C THR A 14 5.68 -18.83 26.11
N LEU A 15 6.56 -19.82 26.12
CA LEU A 15 7.55 -20.03 25.06
C LEU A 15 6.89 -20.39 23.73
N ALA A 16 5.85 -21.23 23.74
CA ALA A 16 5.08 -21.55 22.55
C ALA A 16 4.41 -20.30 21.95
N LEU A 17 3.82 -19.44 22.80
CA LEU A 17 3.22 -18.18 22.37
C LEU A 17 4.28 -17.23 21.80
N ILE A 18 5.45 -17.11 22.44
CA ILE A 18 6.56 -16.28 21.95
C ILE A 18 7.05 -16.80 20.60
N ALA A 19 7.27 -18.11 20.45
CA ALA A 19 7.69 -18.72 19.18
C ALA A 19 6.64 -18.52 18.08
N TRP A 20 5.35 -18.64 18.41
CA TRP A 20 4.25 -18.36 17.49
C TRP A 20 4.18 -16.88 17.10
N MET A 21 4.40 -15.97 18.04
CA MET A 21 4.47 -14.53 17.75
C MET A 21 5.67 -14.23 16.84
N ILE A 22 6.86 -14.76 17.13
CA ILE A 22 8.08 -14.58 16.31
C ILE A 22 7.85 -15.08 14.87
N THR A 23 7.25 -16.26 14.70
CA THR A 23 6.93 -16.80 13.37
C THR A 23 5.78 -16.05 12.68
N GLY A 24 4.84 -15.49 13.46
CA GLY A 24 3.78 -14.62 12.98
C GLY A 24 4.24 -13.23 12.55
N PHE A 25 5.32 -12.71 13.15
CA PHE A 25 6.03 -11.49 12.75
C PHE A 25 6.89 -11.76 11.52
N THR A 26 6.26 -11.73 10.35
CA THR A 26 6.98 -11.76 9.08
C THR A 26 7.91 -10.55 8.97
N ARG A 27 9.17 -10.75 8.59
CA ARG A 27 10.09 -9.69 8.12
C ARG A 27 9.53 -9.11 6.81
N LEU A 28 8.52 -8.25 6.92
CA LEU A 28 7.97 -7.54 5.77
C LEU A 28 8.73 -6.21 5.57
N PRO A 29 8.88 -5.77 4.32
CA PRO A 29 9.79 -4.69 3.96
C PRO A 29 9.30 -3.35 4.52
N GLY A 30 10.23 -2.63 5.16
CA GLY A 30 9.95 -1.39 5.88
C GLY A 30 10.46 -1.40 7.32
N ARG A 31 11.72 -1.78 7.56
CA ARG A 31 12.58 -1.62 8.77
C ARG A 31 11.99 -1.81 10.18
N TRP A 32 10.73 -2.22 10.34
CA TRP A 32 10.03 -2.32 11.62
C TRP A 32 9.19 -3.60 11.65
N MET A 33 9.41 -4.40 12.69
CA MET A 33 8.66 -5.61 12.99
C MET A 33 7.19 -5.23 13.21
N ARG A 34 6.27 -5.65 12.33
CA ARG A 34 4.84 -5.29 12.42
C ARG A 34 3.96 -6.52 12.16
N TRP A 35 2.84 -6.58 12.88
CA TRP A 35 1.89 -7.71 12.91
C TRP A 35 1.07 -7.80 11.63
N LYS A 36 0.68 -9.00 11.17
CA LYS A 36 -0.04 -9.24 9.89
C LYS A 36 -1.29 -8.36 9.68
N MET A 37 -1.98 -8.01 10.76
CA MET A 37 -3.19 -7.15 10.72
C MET A 37 -2.87 -5.68 10.35
N PHE A 38 -1.64 -5.21 10.60
CA PHE A 38 -1.22 -3.82 10.38
C PHE A 38 -0.36 -3.63 9.10
N CYS A 39 -0.03 -4.70 8.37
CA CYS A 39 0.99 -4.70 7.30
C CYS A 39 0.48 -4.86 5.87
N ARG A 40 -0.84 -4.92 5.64
CA ARG A 40 -1.40 -5.08 4.29
C ARG A 40 -1.78 -3.77 3.60
N ALA A 41 -1.55 -2.63 4.24
CA ALA A 41 -1.76 -1.34 3.61
C ALA A 41 -0.80 -1.20 2.40
N THR A 42 -1.36 -0.78 1.27
CA THR A 42 -0.62 -0.48 0.05
C THR A 42 -0.53 1.02 -0.07
N PHE A 43 0.69 1.54 -0.11
CA PHE A 43 0.94 2.97 -0.27
C PHE A 43 1.50 3.19 -1.66
N THR A 44 0.86 4.05 -2.45
CA THR A 44 1.41 4.50 -3.72
C THR A 44 1.96 5.90 -3.52
N ILE A 45 3.18 6.14 -3.97
CA ILE A 45 3.80 7.46 -4.10
C ILE A 45 3.96 7.69 -5.60
N ILE A 46 3.26 8.67 -6.16
CA ILE A 46 3.21 8.88 -7.59
C ILE A 46 3.26 10.37 -7.95
N THR A 47 3.97 10.66 -9.03
CA THR A 47 4.00 11.98 -9.66
C THR A 47 3.33 11.87 -11.01
N LEU A 48 2.28 12.66 -11.22
CA LEU A 48 1.45 12.62 -12.42
C LEU A 48 1.40 14.00 -13.06
N THR A 49 1.39 13.99 -14.39
CA THR A 49 1.21 15.15 -15.25
C THR A 49 0.05 14.88 -16.17
N GLY A 50 -0.95 15.76 -16.16
CA GLY A 50 -2.12 15.69 -17.02
C GLY A 50 -1.98 16.70 -18.15
N THR A 51 -2.26 16.27 -19.37
CA THR A 51 -2.42 17.13 -20.55
C THR A 51 -3.91 17.43 -20.72
N THR A 52 -4.28 18.70 -20.62
CA THR A 52 -5.65 19.18 -20.87
C THR A 52 -5.95 19.16 -22.37
N ASN A 53 -7.23 19.26 -22.74
CA ASN A 53 -7.64 19.29 -24.16
C ASN A 53 -7.07 20.49 -24.93
N ASP A 54 -6.69 21.55 -24.22
CA ASP A 54 -6.05 22.75 -24.79
C ASP A 54 -4.52 22.57 -24.98
N GLY A 55 -3.99 21.38 -24.70
CA GLY A 55 -2.58 21.04 -24.83
C GLY A 55 -1.69 21.51 -23.67
N HIS A 56 -2.26 22.06 -22.61
CA HIS A 56 -1.50 22.48 -21.42
C HIS A 56 -1.21 21.30 -20.50
N THR A 57 -0.01 21.28 -19.91
CA THR A 57 0.38 20.27 -18.93
C THR A 57 0.35 20.82 -17.52
N GLU A 58 -0.31 20.11 -16.61
CA GLU A 58 -0.36 20.47 -15.18
C GLU A 58 -0.14 19.26 -14.26
N PRO A 59 0.38 19.44 -13.04
CA PRO A 59 0.49 18.35 -12.08
C PRO A 59 -0.89 17.87 -11.62
N VAL A 60 -1.06 16.54 -11.54
CA VAL A 60 -2.33 15.93 -11.11
C VAL A 60 -2.19 15.35 -9.71
N ASN A 61 -2.99 15.85 -8.77
CA ASN A 61 -3.05 15.35 -7.40
C ASN A 61 -4.22 14.37 -7.21
N VAL A 62 -3.97 13.08 -7.45
CA VAL A 62 -5.00 12.02 -7.30
C VAL A 62 -5.50 11.85 -5.87
N TYR A 63 -4.75 12.26 -4.86
CA TYR A 63 -5.16 12.12 -3.46
C TYR A 63 -6.33 13.05 -3.08
N GLN A 64 -6.58 14.11 -3.86
CA GLN A 64 -7.75 14.97 -3.68
C GLN A 64 -9.08 14.25 -3.97
N HIS A 65 -9.04 13.11 -4.67
CA HIS A 65 -10.22 12.33 -5.03
C HIS A 65 -10.49 11.17 -4.05
N LEU A 66 -9.69 11.05 -2.99
CA LEU A 66 -9.90 10.03 -1.96
C LEU A 66 -10.90 10.53 -0.92
N SER A 67 -11.73 9.61 -0.41
CA SER A 67 -12.61 9.92 0.73
C SER A 67 -11.77 10.35 1.95
N PRO A 68 -12.27 11.28 2.78
CA PRO A 68 -11.59 11.68 4.01
C PRO A 68 -11.18 10.45 4.85
N GLY A 69 -9.92 10.39 5.26
CA GLY A 69 -9.35 9.26 6.01
C GLY A 69 -8.88 8.08 5.15
N SER A 70 -9.13 8.09 3.83
CA SER A 70 -8.57 7.12 2.90
C SER A 70 -7.22 7.63 2.37
N PHE A 71 -6.15 6.92 2.73
CA PHE A 71 -4.78 7.17 2.24
C PHE A 71 -4.19 5.95 1.53
N ILE A 72 -4.97 4.87 1.42
CA ILE A 72 -4.59 3.64 0.75
C ILE A 72 -5.00 3.78 -0.71
N LEU A 73 -4.00 3.95 -1.57
CA LEU A 73 -4.18 4.04 -3.01
C LEU A 73 -3.44 2.86 -3.64
N GLY A 74 -4.16 1.80 -3.97
CA GLY A 74 -3.64 0.71 -4.80
C GLY A 74 -3.78 1.03 -6.30
N PRO A 75 -3.08 0.29 -7.18
CA PRO A 75 -3.17 0.49 -8.63
C PRO A 75 -4.60 0.42 -9.21
N PRO A 76 -5.49 -0.49 -8.78
CA PRO A 76 -6.87 -0.50 -9.29
C PRO A 76 -7.65 0.77 -8.94
N GLN A 77 -7.43 1.30 -7.74
CA GLN A 77 -8.05 2.54 -7.28
C GLN A 77 -7.47 3.75 -8.02
N LEU A 78 -6.15 3.76 -8.23
CA LEU A 78 -5.49 4.76 -9.08
C LEU A 78 -6.08 4.76 -10.48
N GLN A 79 -6.22 3.60 -11.12
CA GLN A 79 -6.83 3.51 -12.45
C GLN A 79 -8.26 4.05 -12.47
N THR A 80 -9.06 3.78 -11.42
CA THR A 80 -10.43 4.29 -11.31
C THR A 80 -10.47 5.82 -11.26
N ILE A 81 -9.53 6.44 -10.52
CA ILE A 81 -9.42 7.91 -10.46
C ILE A 81 -8.99 8.46 -11.82
N LEU A 82 -8.00 7.85 -12.48
CA LEU A 82 -7.57 8.26 -13.82
C LEU A 82 -8.71 8.15 -14.85
N ASP A 83 -9.46 7.04 -14.84
CA ASP A 83 -10.62 6.83 -15.72
C ASP A 83 -11.70 7.88 -15.47
N HIS A 84 -11.92 8.28 -14.21
CA HIS A 84 -12.85 9.36 -13.88
C HIS A 84 -12.36 10.72 -14.40
N LEU A 85 -11.07 11.03 -14.24
CA LEU A 85 -10.47 12.29 -14.67
C LEU A 85 -10.42 12.47 -16.19
N VAL A 86 -10.24 11.38 -16.94
CA VAL A 86 -10.33 11.40 -18.41
C VAL A 86 -11.77 11.49 -18.86
N ARG A 87 -12.67 10.68 -18.27
CA ARG A 87 -14.10 10.67 -18.64
C ARG A 87 -14.83 11.97 -18.32
N SER A 88 -14.40 12.70 -17.30
CA SER A 88 -14.95 14.03 -17.00
C SER A 88 -14.54 15.10 -18.02
N GLY A 89 -13.65 14.76 -18.96
CA GLY A 89 -13.18 15.66 -20.02
C GLY A 89 -12.12 16.66 -19.53
N ARG A 90 -11.64 16.55 -18.29
CA ARG A 90 -10.63 17.47 -17.76
C ARG A 90 -9.25 17.27 -18.40
N TYR A 91 -8.90 16.02 -18.65
CA TYR A 91 -7.61 15.65 -19.25
C TYR A 91 -7.85 14.75 -20.46
N GLU A 92 -7.14 15.04 -21.55
CA GLU A 92 -7.03 14.14 -22.70
C GLU A 92 -6.15 12.95 -22.32
N ARG A 93 -5.06 13.22 -21.60
CA ARG A 93 -4.04 12.24 -21.25
C ARG A 93 -3.44 12.54 -19.88
N ILE A 94 -3.10 11.47 -19.14
CA ILE A 94 -2.34 11.56 -17.89
C ILE A 94 -1.17 10.60 -17.98
N ASP A 95 0.03 11.07 -17.64
CA ASP A 95 1.24 10.25 -17.57
C ASP A 95 1.96 10.47 -16.25
N GLY A 96 2.86 9.56 -15.91
CA GLY A 96 3.73 9.74 -14.76
C GLY A 96 4.38 8.46 -14.30
N HIS A 97 4.98 8.55 -13.11
CA HIS A 97 5.75 7.46 -12.54
C HIS A 97 5.71 7.52 -11.02
N GLY A 98 5.97 6.38 -10.41
CA GLY A 98 5.90 6.24 -8.97
C GLY A 98 6.35 4.88 -8.48
N ARG A 99 6.08 4.64 -7.20
CA ARG A 99 6.39 3.41 -6.49
C ARG A 99 5.19 3.00 -5.64
N VAL A 100 4.95 1.71 -5.57
CA VAL A 100 3.97 1.09 -4.69
C VAL A 100 4.72 0.32 -3.61
N LEU A 101 4.48 0.71 -2.36
CA LEU A 101 4.97 0.06 -1.16
C LEU A 101 3.89 -0.88 -0.66
N SER A 102 4.17 -2.18 -0.67
CA SER A 102 3.22 -3.20 -0.22
C SER A 102 3.92 -4.29 0.57
N ALA A 103 3.15 -5.27 1.06
CA ALA A 103 3.71 -6.47 1.67
C ALA A 103 4.64 -7.27 0.72
N ARG A 104 4.57 -7.06 -0.60
CA ARG A 104 5.48 -7.69 -1.57
C ARG A 104 6.79 -6.92 -1.77
N GLY A 105 6.97 -5.80 -1.07
CA GLY A 105 8.07 -4.87 -1.30
C GLY A 105 7.66 -3.64 -2.09
N GLU A 106 8.68 -2.89 -2.45
CA GLU A 106 8.59 -1.74 -3.33
C GLU A 106 8.52 -2.22 -4.78
N GLN A 107 7.52 -1.74 -5.51
CA GLN A 107 7.31 -2.03 -6.92
C GLN A 107 7.23 -0.71 -7.68
N ARG A 108 7.92 -0.59 -8.82
CA ARG A 108 7.74 0.57 -9.70
C ARG A 108 6.32 0.55 -10.29
N VAL A 109 5.76 1.72 -10.51
CA VAL A 109 4.50 1.89 -11.24
C VAL A 109 4.66 3.07 -12.18
N GLU A 110 4.14 2.93 -13.38
CA GLU A 110 4.11 3.97 -14.39
C GLU A 110 2.67 4.21 -14.81
N VAL A 111 2.40 5.43 -15.23
CA VAL A 111 1.14 5.77 -15.87
C VAL A 111 1.50 6.25 -17.27
N VAL A 112 1.03 5.52 -18.27
CA VAL A 112 1.30 5.83 -19.67
C VAL A 112 -0.04 5.88 -20.38
N SER A 113 -0.33 7.01 -21.03
CA SER A 113 -1.59 7.22 -21.75
C SER A 113 -2.81 6.91 -20.86
N SER A 114 -2.80 7.44 -19.63
CA SER A 114 -3.85 7.25 -18.62
C SER A 114 -4.04 5.81 -18.12
N ARG A 115 -3.10 4.91 -18.41
CA ARG A 115 -3.12 3.52 -17.96
C ARG A 115 -2.01 3.24 -16.97
N VAL A 116 -2.36 2.60 -15.86
CA VAL A 116 -1.40 2.15 -14.84
C VAL A 116 -0.69 0.89 -15.34
N VAL A 117 0.62 0.99 -15.57
CA VAL A 117 1.52 -0.08 -15.99
C VAL A 117 2.45 -0.43 -14.82
N ARG A 118 2.71 -1.71 -14.58
CA ARG A 118 3.41 -2.22 -13.40
C ARG A 118 4.54 -3.16 -13.78
#